data_AF-A0A4W5RGI5-F1
#
_entry.id   AF-A0A4W5RGI5-F1
#
_cell.length_a   1.000
_cell.length_b   1.000
_cell.length_c   1.000
_cell.angle_alpha   90.00
_cell.angle_beta   90.00
_cell.angle_gamma   90.00
#
_symmetry.space_group_name_H-M   'P 1'
#
loop_
_entity.id
_entity.type
_entity.pdbx_description
1 polymer ?
#
loop_
_entity_poly.entity_id
_entity_poly.type
_entity_poly.pdbx_seq_one_letter_code
_entity_poly.pdbx_strand_id
1 'polypeptide(L)'
;MVQKQFDHLSKEIFKNYPYLQDVSKKNIETIQEQQSNIVKARIVEQFEMEMLVYTQDEIFNKHILEGETADYSHPSPCSGLSDDSDHDTRSKYPGLLKAYYEIVVQRLADQVPMMICYFILKESAKIVCSDMLDLLHRDDTDIILQEDSEIGQYRAKLQAQVDRLVQANDKLRSLRG
;
A
#
# COMPACT_ATOMS: atom_id res chain seq x y z
N MET A 1 -3.84 5.71 7.93
CA MET A 1 -3.75 4.50 8.80
C MET A 1 -2.34 3.93 8.75
N VAL A 2 -1.76 3.72 7.56
CA VAL A 2 -0.39 3.18 7.39
C VAL A 2 0.69 4.05 8.04
N GLN A 3 0.72 5.36 7.75
CA GLN A 3 1.67 6.28 8.39
C GLN A 3 1.68 6.16 9.93
N LYS A 4 0.50 6.16 10.57
CA LYS A 4 0.39 5.99 12.03
C LYS A 4 1.01 4.69 12.53
N GLN A 5 0.89 3.60 11.77
CA GLN A 5 1.49 2.30 12.13
C GLN A 5 3.01 2.33 11.98
N PHE A 6 3.53 2.97 10.93
CA PHE A 6 4.96 3.15 10.74
C PHE A 6 5.55 4.05 11.84
N ASP A 7 4.87 5.15 12.17
CA ASP A 7 5.27 6.05 13.25
C ASP A 7 5.27 5.33 14.60
N HIS A 8 4.27 4.50 14.86
CA HIS A 8 4.21 3.71 16.10
C HIS A 8 5.37 2.71 16.17
N LEU A 9 5.64 1.98 15.09
CA LEU A 9 6.74 1.03 15.01
C LEU A 9 8.09 1.72 15.21
N SER A 10 8.29 2.86 14.53
CA SER A 10 9.49 3.70 14.67
C SER A 10 9.68 4.13 16.14
N LYS A 11 8.61 4.56 16.79
CA LYS A 11 8.66 4.98 18.19
C LYS A 11 9.05 3.84 19.14
N GLU A 12 8.45 2.67 18.97
CA GLU A 12 8.71 1.51 19.82
C GLU A 12 10.13 0.96 19.65
N ILE A 13 10.61 0.85 18.40
CA ILE A 13 11.94 0.30 18.10
C ILE A 13 13.05 1.27 18.52
N PHE A 14 12.89 2.56 18.23
CA PHE A 14 13.94 3.57 18.43
C PHE A 14 13.77 4.39 19.71
N LYS A 15 12.99 3.91 20.69
CA LYS A 15 12.68 4.65 21.93
C LYS A 15 13.89 5.17 22.72
N ASN A 16 15.03 4.48 22.64
CA ASN A 16 16.26 4.86 23.35
C ASN A 16 17.16 5.79 22.53
N TYR A 17 16.84 6.03 21.25
CA TYR A 17 17.66 6.77 20.29
C TYR A 17 16.84 7.94 19.72
N PRO A 18 16.76 9.07 20.44
CA PRO A 18 15.86 10.17 20.09
C PRO A 18 16.14 10.75 18.68
N TYR A 19 17.41 10.89 18.31
CA TYR A 19 17.78 11.41 16.99
C TYR A 19 17.40 10.44 15.85
N LEU A 20 17.64 9.14 16.02
CA LEU A 20 17.21 8.12 15.06
C LEU A 20 15.68 8.09 14.92
N GLN A 21 14.95 8.25 16.04
CA GLN A 21 13.49 8.32 16.03
C GLN A 21 12.99 9.53 15.23
N ASP A 22 13.58 10.72 15.41
CA ASP A 22 13.23 11.92 14.67
C ASP A 22 13.52 11.79 13.17
N VAL A 23 14.70 11.27 12.82
CA VAL A 23 15.09 11.02 11.42
C VAL A 23 14.13 10.01 10.78
N SER A 24 13.85 8.90 11.46
CA SER A 24 12.92 7.87 10.99
C SER A 24 11.51 8.43 10.77
N LYS A 25 10.99 9.22 11.72
CA LYS A 25 9.68 9.86 11.61
C LYS A 25 9.61 10.81 10.42
N LYS A 26 10.59 11.69 10.26
CA LYS A 26 10.65 12.63 9.12
C LYS A 26 10.72 11.89 7.79
N ASN A 27 11.47 10.79 7.75
CA ASN A 27 11.59 9.96 6.57
C ASN A 27 10.24 9.30 6.19
N ILE A 28 9.57 8.69 7.17
CA ILE A 28 8.22 8.12 7.01
C ILE A 28 7.23 9.17 6.50
N GLU A 29 7.21 10.36 7.09
CA GLU A 29 6.33 11.47 6.67
C GLU A 29 6.58 11.86 5.22
N THR A 30 7.84 12.06 4.85
CA THR A 30 8.25 12.47 3.49
C THR A 30 7.86 11.42 2.45
N ILE A 31 8.17 10.15 2.72
CA ILE A 31 7.87 9.04 1.80
C ILE A 31 6.35 8.88 1.65
N GLN A 32 5.59 8.93 2.76
CA GLN A 32 4.13 8.80 2.71
C GLN A 32 3.49 9.94 1.89
N GLU A 33 3.98 11.17 2.03
CA GLU A 33 3.51 12.30 1.22
C GLU A 33 3.81 12.09 -0.28
N GLN A 34 5.04 11.69 -0.62
CA GLN A 34 5.43 11.42 -2.01
C GLN A 34 4.60 10.30 -2.63
N GLN A 35 4.44 9.17 -1.93
CA GLN A 35 3.66 8.03 -2.42
C GLN A 35 2.16 8.37 -2.53
N SER A 36 1.64 9.23 -1.64
CA SER A 36 0.27 9.77 -1.72
C SER A 36 0.06 10.61 -2.99
N ASN A 37 1.01 11.48 -3.31
CA ASN A 37 0.95 12.28 -4.53
C ASN A 37 1.00 11.41 -5.79
N ILE A 38 1.88 10.40 -5.80
CA ILE A 38 1.98 9.44 -6.91
C ILE A 38 0.66 8.69 -7.09
N VAL A 39 0.14 8.05 -6.04
CA VAL A 39 -1.09 7.25 -6.21
C VAL A 39 -2.29 8.10 -6.60
N LYS A 40 -2.38 9.34 -6.11
CA LYS A 40 -3.42 10.28 -6.53
C LYS A 40 -3.34 10.57 -8.02
N ALA A 41 -2.16 10.88 -8.55
CA ALA A 41 -1.97 11.10 -9.97
C ALA A 41 -2.35 9.86 -10.79
N ARG A 42 -1.90 8.68 -10.36
CA ARG A 42 -2.22 7.41 -11.05
C ARG A 42 -3.72 7.09 -11.04
N ILE A 43 -4.42 7.37 -9.95
CA ILE A 43 -5.87 7.17 -9.88
C ILE A 43 -6.59 8.11 -10.86
N VAL A 44 -6.15 9.38 -10.96
CA VAL A 44 -6.70 10.33 -11.94
C VAL A 44 -6.46 9.84 -13.36
N GLU A 45 -5.23 9.39 -13.69
CA GLU A 45 -4.91 8.77 -14.98
C GLU A 45 -5.83 7.58 -15.27
N GLN A 46 -6.10 6.72 -14.28
CA GLN A 46 -7.02 5.58 -14.44
C GLN A 46 -8.44 6.02 -14.78
N PHE A 47 -8.97 7.06 -14.13
CA PHE A 47 -10.27 7.62 -14.47
C PHE A 47 -10.29 8.19 -15.89
N GLU A 48 -9.25 8.92 -16.29
CA GLU A 48 -9.12 9.47 -17.64
C GLU A 48 -9.09 8.37 -18.70
N MET A 49 -8.40 7.26 -18.44
CA MET A 49 -8.38 6.10 -19.35
C MET A 49 -9.76 5.43 -19.48
N GLU A 50 -10.49 5.22 -18.38
CA GLU A 50 -11.83 4.59 -18.44
C GLU A 50 -12.88 5.46 -19.15
N MET A 51 -12.67 6.78 -19.21
CA MET A 51 -13.51 7.71 -19.99
C MET A 51 -13.36 7.57 -21.51
N LEU A 52 -12.28 6.95 -22.02
CA LEU A 52 -12.03 6.84 -23.46
C LEU A 52 -12.97 5.85 -24.18
N VAL A 53 -13.90 5.20 -23.47
CA VAL A 53 -14.86 4.20 -23.98
C VAL A 53 -14.18 3.16 -24.88
N TYR A 54 -13.65 2.10 -24.27
CA TYR A 54 -12.95 1.04 -24.98
C TYR A 54 -13.85 -0.16 -25.27
N THR A 55 -14.28 -0.32 -26.53
CA THR A 55 -15.25 -1.35 -26.96
C THR A 55 -14.64 -2.68 -27.37
N GLN A 56 -13.30 -2.77 -27.46
CA GLN A 56 -12.59 -4.03 -27.72
C GLN A 56 -12.36 -4.85 -26.44
N ASP A 57 -12.99 -4.45 -25.34
CA ASP A 57 -12.96 -5.18 -24.08
C ASP A 57 -13.68 -6.53 -24.22
N GLU A 58 -12.96 -7.62 -23.97
CA GLU A 58 -13.49 -8.98 -24.05
C GLU A 58 -14.63 -9.21 -23.04
N ILE A 59 -14.56 -8.57 -21.87
CA ILE A 59 -15.61 -8.66 -20.83
C ILE A 59 -16.89 -8.01 -21.35
N PHE A 60 -16.76 -6.83 -21.97
CA PHE A 60 -17.86 -6.11 -22.58
C PHE A 60 -18.46 -6.88 -23.76
N ASN A 61 -17.63 -7.41 -24.66
CA ASN A 61 -18.09 -8.20 -25.81
C ASN A 61 -18.82 -9.46 -25.36
N LYS A 62 -18.31 -10.15 -24.33
CA LYS A 62 -18.99 -11.29 -23.73
C LYS A 62 -20.33 -10.89 -23.10
N HIS A 63 -20.40 -9.75 -22.42
CA HIS A 63 -21.64 -9.25 -21.81
C HIS A 63 -22.70 -8.88 -22.86
N ILE A 64 -22.30 -8.37 -24.03
CA ILE A 64 -23.23 -8.17 -25.16
C ILE A 64 -23.72 -9.52 -25.69
N LEU A 65 -22.82 -10.46 -25.97
CA LEU A 65 -23.17 -11.78 -26.50
C LEU A 65 -24.12 -12.52 -25.54
N GLU A 66 -23.86 -12.48 -24.23
CA GLU A 66 -24.70 -13.11 -23.22
C GLU A 66 -26.07 -12.41 -23.09
N GLY A 67 -26.10 -11.07 -23.16
CA GLY A 67 -27.33 -10.28 -23.18
C GLY A 67 -28.22 -10.54 -24.40
N GLU A 68 -27.63 -10.78 -25.57
CA GLU A 68 -28.34 -11.19 -26.79
C GLU A 68 -28.87 -12.64 -26.70
N THR A 69 -28.19 -13.53 -25.97
CA THR A 69 -28.66 -14.92 -25.77
C THR A 69 -29.78 -15.07 -24.74
N ALA A 70 -29.93 -14.13 -23.79
CA ALA A 70 -30.97 -14.19 -22.76
C ALA A 70 -32.38 -13.86 -23.27
N ASP A 71 -32.50 -13.17 -24.41
CA ASP A 71 -33.78 -12.76 -25.01
C ASP A 71 -34.46 -13.89 -25.81
N TYR A 72 -33.83 -15.07 -25.92
CA TYR A 72 -34.41 -16.27 -26.54
C TYR A 72 -35.22 -17.14 -25.57
N SER A 73 -35.52 -16.64 -24.36
CA SER A 73 -36.27 -17.35 -23.32
C SER A 73 -37.81 -17.31 -23.50
N HIS A 74 -38.30 -16.81 -24.64
CA HIS A 74 -39.72 -16.91 -25.00
C HIS A 74 -39.88 -17.55 -26.38
N PRO A 75 -40.36 -18.81 -26.46
CA PRO A 75 -40.70 -19.42 -27.73
C PRO A 75 -42.02 -18.80 -28.21
N SER A 76 -41.95 -17.77 -29.05
CA SER A 76 -43.10 -17.36 -29.85
C SER A 76 -42.95 -17.94 -31.26
N PRO A 77 -43.86 -18.83 -31.71
CA PRO A 77 -43.72 -19.52 -32.98
C PRO A 77 -44.27 -18.66 -34.12
N CYS A 78 -43.40 -18.04 -34.91
CA CYS A 78 -43.76 -17.60 -36.25
C CYS A 78 -42.58 -17.77 -37.20
N SER A 79 -42.70 -18.79 -38.06
CA SER A 79 -42.03 -18.82 -39.37
C SER A 79 -42.43 -17.59 -40.19
N GLY A 80 -41.51 -17.09 -41.01
CA GLY A 80 -41.87 -16.21 -42.11
C GLY A 80 -40.77 -15.22 -42.44
N LEU A 81 -40.20 -15.39 -43.62
CA LEU A 81 -39.42 -14.38 -44.33
C LEU A 81 -40.20 -13.05 -44.36
N SER A 82 -39.64 -11.99 -43.77
CA SER A 82 -39.97 -10.62 -44.12
C SER A 82 -38.75 -9.74 -43.92
N ASP A 83 -38.20 -9.36 -45.07
CA ASP A 83 -37.50 -8.11 -45.31
C ASP A 83 -38.26 -6.93 -44.67
N ASP A 84 -37.51 -5.89 -44.30
CA ASP A 84 -37.98 -4.59 -43.85
C ASP A 84 -38.61 -4.49 -42.44
N SER A 85 -37.73 -4.32 -41.43
CA SER A 85 -38.00 -3.34 -40.39
C SER A 85 -36.67 -2.71 -39.99
N ASP A 86 -36.56 -1.42 -40.21
CA ASP A 86 -35.63 -0.48 -39.60
C ASP A 86 -35.56 -0.76 -38.09
N HIS A 87 -34.75 -1.75 -37.70
CA HIS A 87 -34.50 -2.06 -36.31
C HIS A 87 -33.76 -0.84 -35.79
N ASP A 88 -34.48 0.02 -35.08
CA ASP A 88 -33.93 1.19 -34.43
C ASP A 88 -32.85 0.71 -33.46
N THR A 89 -31.62 0.55 -33.97
CA THR A 89 -30.42 0.17 -33.23
C THR A 89 -30.18 1.13 -32.07
N ARG A 90 -30.82 2.31 -32.14
CA ARG A 90 -30.84 3.31 -31.09
C ARG A 90 -31.47 2.81 -29.79
N SER A 91 -32.47 1.93 -29.88
CA SER A 91 -33.11 1.32 -28.71
C SER A 91 -32.15 0.45 -27.88
N LYS A 92 -31.05 -0.04 -28.47
CA LYS A 92 -30.04 -0.89 -27.79
C LYS A 92 -28.95 -0.08 -27.07
N TYR A 93 -28.71 1.18 -27.44
CA TYR A 93 -27.65 1.99 -26.83
C TYR A 93 -27.76 2.18 -25.31
N PRO A 94 -28.94 2.39 -24.71
CA PRO A 94 -29.04 2.53 -23.26
C PRO A 94 -28.58 1.28 -22.50
N GLY A 95 -28.90 0.08 -23.02
CA GLY A 95 -28.46 -1.18 -22.43
C GLY A 95 -26.95 -1.40 -22.57
N LEU A 96 -26.41 -1.06 -23.74
CA LEU A 96 -24.98 -1.11 -24.01
C LEU A 96 -24.17 -0.18 -23.09
N LEU A 97 -24.66 1.05 -22.92
CA LEU A 97 -24.03 2.04 -22.06
C LEU A 97 -24.09 1.62 -20.58
N LYS A 98 -25.21 1.05 -20.15
CA LYS A 98 -25.36 0.50 -18.80
C LYS A 98 -24.35 -0.62 -18.55
N ALA A 99 -24.25 -1.60 -19.45
CA ALA A 99 -23.29 -2.69 -19.35
C ALA A 99 -21.84 -2.19 -19.30
N TYR A 100 -21.49 -1.21 -20.14
CA TYR A 100 -20.16 -0.60 -20.11
C TYR A 100 -19.84 0.01 -18.74
N TYR A 101 -20.75 0.83 -18.19
CA TYR A 101 -20.52 1.46 -16.88
C TYR A 101 -20.48 0.46 -15.72
N GLU A 102 -21.26 -0.62 -15.77
CA GLU A 102 -21.18 -1.69 -14.75
C GLU A 102 -19.78 -2.32 -14.72
N ILE A 103 -19.18 -2.58 -15.89
CA ILE A 103 -17.82 -3.12 -16.00
C ILE A 103 -16.79 -2.10 -15.51
N VAL A 104 -16.91 -0.83 -15.90
CA VAL A 104 -16.00 0.24 -15.46
C VAL A 104 -16.03 0.37 -13.93
N VAL A 105 -17.23 0.36 -13.33
CA VAL A 105 -17.37 0.43 -11.87
C VAL A 105 -16.69 -0.76 -11.19
N GLN A 106 -16.86 -1.97 -11.73
CA GLN A 106 -16.20 -3.16 -11.19
C GLN A 106 -14.67 -3.08 -11.30
N ARG A 107 -14.13 -2.68 -12.46
CA ARG A 107 -12.68 -2.49 -12.63
C ARG A 107 -12.11 -1.48 -11.66
N LEU A 108 -12.76 -0.33 -11.51
CA LEU A 108 -12.31 0.72 -10.59
C LEU A 108 -12.41 0.27 -9.13
N ALA A 109 -13.42 -0.53 -8.77
CA ALA A 109 -13.57 -1.11 -7.44
C ALA A 109 -12.42 -2.08 -7.10
N ASP A 110 -11.82 -2.73 -8.09
CA ASP A 110 -10.66 -3.61 -7.89
C ASP A 110 -9.32 -2.83 -7.95
N GLN A 111 -9.16 -1.99 -8.98
CA GLN A 111 -7.89 -1.33 -9.29
C GLN A 111 -7.54 -0.21 -8.30
N VAL A 112 -8.49 0.64 -7.91
CA VAL A 112 -8.21 1.78 -7.04
C VAL A 112 -7.70 1.31 -5.66
N PRO A 113 -8.35 0.36 -4.96
CA PRO A 113 -7.80 -0.18 -3.72
C PRO A 113 -6.43 -0.84 -3.92
N MET A 114 -6.23 -1.57 -5.01
CA MET A 114 -4.95 -2.22 -5.32
C MET A 114 -3.82 -1.20 -5.45
N MET A 115 -4.05 -0.08 -6.15
CA MET A 115 -3.09 1.01 -6.30
C MET A 115 -2.77 1.67 -4.96
N ILE A 116 -3.80 1.97 -4.15
CA ILE A 116 -3.62 2.53 -2.80
C ILE A 116 -2.78 1.59 -1.94
N CYS A 117 -3.12 0.30 -1.90
CA CYS A 117 -2.36 -0.70 -1.15
C CYS A 117 -0.93 -0.84 -1.66
N TYR A 118 -0.72 -0.78 -2.98
CA TYR A 118 0.62 -0.87 -3.55
C TYR A 118 1.49 0.32 -3.14
N PHE A 119 1.08 1.55 -3.42
CA PHE A 119 1.93 2.74 -3.20
C PHE A 119 2.02 3.12 -1.72
N ILE A 120 0.90 3.20 -1.02
CA ILE A 120 0.86 3.71 0.37
C ILE A 120 1.44 2.70 1.37
N LEU A 121 1.32 1.41 1.10
CA LEU A 121 1.82 0.36 1.99
C LEU A 121 3.08 -0.32 1.46
N LYS A 122 2.99 -1.03 0.33
CA LYS A 122 4.11 -1.88 -0.13
C LYS A 122 5.34 -1.08 -0.57
N GLU A 123 5.16 -0.14 -1.49
CA GLU A 123 6.27 0.66 -2.01
C GLU A 123 6.81 1.59 -0.93
N SER A 124 5.94 2.23 -0.15
CA SER A 124 6.33 3.02 1.02
C SER A 124 7.19 2.23 2.01
N ALA A 125 6.80 1.00 2.37
CA ALA A 125 7.59 0.17 3.28
C ALA A 125 8.99 -0.13 2.72
N LYS A 126 9.06 -0.49 1.44
CA LYS A 126 10.32 -0.79 0.76
C LYS A 126 11.26 0.41 0.74
N ILE A 127 10.75 1.60 0.41
CA ILE A 127 11.54 2.84 0.38
C ILE A 127 11.99 3.21 1.79
N VAL A 128 11.09 3.17 2.78
CA VAL A 128 11.46 3.43 4.19
C VAL A 128 12.59 2.49 4.63
N CYS A 129 12.49 1.20 4.34
CA CYS A 129 13.56 0.25 4.67
C CYS A 129 14.88 0.58 3.99
N SER A 130 14.86 0.95 2.70
CA SER A 130 16.06 1.36 1.96
C SER A 130 16.70 2.59 2.58
N ASP A 131 15.93 3.66 2.74
CA ASP A 131 16.43 4.94 3.23
C ASP A 131 16.94 4.84 4.69
N MET A 132 16.33 3.97 5.50
CA MET A 132 16.82 3.70 6.86
C MET A 132 18.15 2.93 6.86
N LEU A 133 18.38 2.03 5.90
CA LEU A 133 19.68 1.36 5.74
C LEU A 133 20.75 2.31 5.22
N ASP A 134 20.37 3.26 4.36
CA ASP A 134 21.29 4.27 3.84
C ASP A 134 21.84 5.20 4.94
N LEU A 135 21.14 5.31 6.09
CA LEU A 135 21.65 6.03 7.26
C LEU A 135 23.00 5.48 7.76
N LEU A 136 23.28 4.19 7.60
CA LEU A 136 24.53 3.56 8.03
C LEU A 136 25.75 4.06 7.27
N HIS A 137 25.55 4.64 6.09
CA HIS A 137 26.63 5.16 5.24
C HIS A 137 26.88 6.65 5.44
N ARG A 138 26.12 7.31 6.34
CA ARG A 138 26.25 8.75 6.54
C ARG A 138 27.33 9.07 7.57
N ASP A 139 28.00 10.20 7.37
CA ASP A 139 29.05 10.69 8.29
C ASP A 139 28.51 11.04 9.69
N ASP A 140 27.20 11.29 9.82
CA ASP A 140 26.53 11.62 11.10
C ASP A 140 25.95 10.39 11.83
N THR A 141 26.33 9.17 11.44
CA THR A 141 25.83 7.92 12.05
C THR A 141 26.01 7.90 13.57
N ASP A 142 27.16 8.36 14.09
CA ASP A 142 27.43 8.40 15.54
C ASP A 142 26.45 9.31 16.30
N ILE A 143 26.02 10.41 15.67
CA ILE A 143 25.06 11.36 16.24
C ILE A 143 23.65 10.75 16.20
N ILE A 144 23.29 10.14 15.07
CA ILE A 144 21.98 9.50 14.90
C ILE A 144 21.79 8.37 15.92
N LEU A 145 22.83 7.57 16.16
CA LEU A 145 22.82 6.45 17.10
C LEU A 145 23.14 6.86 18.55
N GLN A 146 23.14 8.15 18.86
CA GLN A 146 23.32 8.60 20.23
C GLN A 146 22.11 8.20 21.10
N GLU A 147 22.40 7.42 22.14
CA GLU A 147 21.42 7.01 23.14
C GLU A 147 20.96 8.21 23.98
N ASP A 148 19.72 8.16 24.44
CA ASP A 148 19.21 9.10 25.44
C ASP A 148 20.15 9.15 26.68
N SER A 149 20.44 10.36 27.14
CA SER A 149 21.43 10.58 28.20
C SER A 149 21.06 9.89 29.50
N GLU A 150 19.77 9.87 29.88
CA GLU A 150 19.32 9.23 31.11
C GLU A 150 19.44 7.71 31.00
N ILE A 151 19.04 7.15 29.86
CA ILE A 151 19.16 5.71 29.58
C ILE A 151 20.63 5.30 29.54
N GLY A 152 21.50 6.07 28.89
CA GLY A 152 22.93 5.81 28.82
C GLY A 152 23.61 5.85 30.20
N GLN A 153 23.25 6.83 31.04
CA GLN A 153 23.72 6.90 32.42
C GLN A 153 23.22 5.72 33.26
N TYR A 154 21.96 5.32 33.09
CA TYR A 154 21.38 4.18 33.80
C TYR A 154 22.08 2.87 33.39
N ARG A 155 22.31 2.67 32.09
CA ARG A 155 23.07 1.53 31.55
C ARG A 155 24.49 1.48 32.12
N ALA A 156 25.19 2.61 32.15
CA ALA A 156 26.53 2.68 32.73
C ALA A 156 26.56 2.32 34.23
N LYS A 157 25.55 2.75 35.01
CA LYS A 157 25.41 2.38 36.42
C LYS A 157 25.19 0.88 36.60
N LEU A 158 24.32 0.27 35.80
CA LEU A 158 24.05 -1.17 35.84
C LEU A 158 25.30 -1.97 35.45
N GLN A 159 26.02 -1.56 34.41
CA GLN A 159 27.26 -2.21 33.99
C GLN A 159 28.30 -2.20 35.13
N ALA A 160 28.51 -1.05 35.77
CA ALA A 160 29.43 -0.94 36.90
C ALA A 160 28.99 -1.76 38.13
N GLN A 161 27.69 -2.04 38.30
CA GLN A 161 27.21 -2.96 39.33
C GLN A 161 27.52 -4.41 38.98
N VAL A 162 27.25 -4.82 37.73
CA VAL A 162 27.57 -6.16 37.23
C VAL A 162 29.07 -6.44 37.36
N ASP A 163 29.92 -5.52 36.93
CA ASP A 163 31.38 -5.69 36.98
C ASP A 163 31.86 -5.91 38.43
N ARG A 164 31.29 -5.17 39.39
CA ARG A 164 31.59 -5.35 40.82
C ARG A 164 31.14 -6.70 41.35
N LEU A 165 29.97 -7.18 40.94
CA LEU A 165 29.46 -8.50 41.33
C LEU A 165 30.30 -9.63 40.76
N VAL A 166 30.74 -9.51 39.51
CA VAL A 166 31.66 -10.47 38.86
C VAL A 166 32.97 -10.55 39.64
N GLN A 167 33.59 -9.40 39.93
CA GLN A 167 34.84 -9.35 40.72
C GLN A 167 34.67 -9.96 42.12
N ALA A 168 33.54 -9.72 42.78
CA ALA A 168 33.25 -10.32 44.08
C ALA A 168 33.12 -11.85 43.99
N ASN A 169 32.43 -12.35 42.97
CA ASN A 169 32.29 -13.78 42.72
C ASN A 169 33.64 -14.46 42.41
N ASP A 170 34.48 -13.83 41.60
CA ASP A 170 35.82 -14.35 41.28
C ASP A 170 36.70 -14.44 42.53
N LYS A 171 36.62 -13.44 43.43
CA LYS A 171 37.28 -13.49 44.73
C LYS A 171 36.75 -14.66 45.58
N LEU A 172 35.45 -14.84 45.67
CA LEU A 172 34.85 -15.97 46.41
C LEU A 172 35.27 -17.33 45.83
N ARG A 173 35.38 -17.45 44.51
CA ARG A 173 35.88 -18.67 43.84
C ARG A 173 37.35 -18.93 44.17
N SER A 174 38.19 -17.89 44.17
CA SER A 174 39.60 -18.00 44.51
C SER A 174 39.87 -18.39 45.97
N LEU A 175 38.91 -18.16 46.87
CA LEU A 175 38.98 -18.54 48.28
C LEU A 175 38.49 -19.98 48.55
N ARG A 176 37.83 -20.60 47.58
CA ARG A 176 37.24 -21.94 47.70
C ARG A 176 38.08 -23.05 47.05
N GLY A 177 39.01 -22.70 46.16
CA GLY A 177 40.00 -23.62 45.57
C GLY A 177 41.31 -23.56 46.33
#